data_AF-A0A5N5TEK5-F1
#
_entry.id   AF-A0A5N5TEK5-F1
#
_cell.length_a   1.000
_cell.length_b   1.000
_cell.length_c   1.000
_cell.angle_alpha   90.00
_cell.angle_beta   90.00
_cell.angle_gamma   90.00
#
_symmetry.space_group_name_H-M   'P 1'
#
loop_
_entity.id
_entity.type
_entity.pdbx_description
1 polymer ?
#
loop_
_entity_poly.entity_id
_entity_poly.type
_entity_poly.pdbx_seq_one_letter_code
_entity_poly.pdbx_strand_id
1 'polypeptide(L)'
;DPHEYEEWKHLKYPNLVEVLEEFPSVQIEPALFFTQLPLLQPRFYSISSSPLVHKDEIHITVAVVIYRTEESIGDMMLFFGCRTKALDLYREEKEEMVNQGVLKNTYLALSREPSLPKVSIFF
;
A
#
# COMPACT_ATOMS: atom_id res chain seq x y z
N ASP A 1 -20.76 20.26 -10.14
CA ASP A 1 -21.45 20.05 -8.85
C ASP A 1 -20.47 19.38 -7.87
N PRO A 2 -20.41 19.72 -6.57
CA PRO A 2 -19.57 19.00 -5.60
C PRO A 2 -19.75 17.48 -5.61
N HIS A 3 -20.96 16.98 -5.91
CA HIS A 3 -21.23 15.55 -6.01
C HIS A 3 -20.50 14.91 -7.22
N GLU A 4 -20.58 15.54 -8.39
CA GLU A 4 -19.89 15.08 -9.60
C GLU A 4 -18.37 15.03 -9.42
N TYR A 5 -17.80 15.99 -8.69
CA TYR A 5 -16.36 16.01 -8.40
C TYR A 5 -15.94 14.83 -7.53
N GLU A 6 -16.66 14.56 -6.43
CA GLU A 6 -16.31 13.44 -5.55
C GLU A 6 -16.50 12.10 -6.29
N GLU A 7 -17.55 11.96 -7.10
CA GLU A 7 -17.77 10.76 -7.91
C GLU A 7 -16.62 10.54 -8.92
N TRP A 8 -16.24 11.56 -9.69
CA TRP A 8 -15.13 11.50 -10.64
C TRP A 8 -13.80 11.17 -9.94
N LYS A 9 -13.51 11.81 -8.81
CA LYS A 9 -12.29 11.61 -8.02
C LYS A 9 -12.21 10.19 -7.46
N HIS A 10 -13.31 9.65 -6.95
CA HIS A 10 -13.34 8.30 -6.39
C HIS A 10 -13.29 7.20 -7.45
N LEU A 11 -13.89 7.43 -8.62
CA LEU A 11 -13.90 6.45 -9.71
C LEU A 11 -12.56 6.40 -10.44
N LYS A 12 -11.98 7.56 -10.77
CA LYS A 12 -10.77 7.62 -11.60
C LYS A 12 -9.48 7.60 -10.80
N TYR A 13 -9.52 8.09 -9.55
CA TYR A 13 -8.36 8.33 -8.70
C TYR A 13 -7.17 8.98 -9.44
N PRO A 14 -7.40 10.07 -10.17
CA PRO A 14 -6.45 10.53 -11.18
C PRO A 14 -5.22 11.16 -10.53
N ASN A 15 -4.05 10.91 -11.13
CA ASN A 15 -2.86 11.68 -10.82
C ASN A 15 -2.85 13.00 -11.61
N LEU A 16 -1.96 13.92 -11.22
CA LEU A 16 -1.93 15.26 -11.80
C LEU A 16 -1.65 15.27 -13.31
N VAL A 17 -0.88 14.31 -13.83
CA VAL A 17 -0.59 14.22 -15.26
C VAL A 17 -1.85 13.85 -16.03
N GLU A 18 -2.62 12.88 -15.54
CA GLU A 18 -3.88 12.45 -16.16
C GLU A 18 -4.90 13.57 -16.22
N VAL A 19 -4.96 14.43 -15.19
CA VAL A 19 -5.84 15.62 -15.21
C VAL A 19 -5.43 16.59 -16.32
N LEU A 20 -4.13 16.81 -16.53
CA LEU A 20 -3.65 17.71 -17.59
C LEU A 20 -3.87 17.12 -18.98
N GLU A 21 -3.84 15.80 -19.12
CA GLU A 21 -4.17 15.08 -20.35
C GLU A 21 -5.67 15.11 -20.66
N GLU A 22 -6.53 14.95 -19.65
CA GLU A 22 -8.00 15.02 -19.78
C GLU A 22 -8.48 16.45 -20.11
N PHE A 23 -7.78 17.47 -19.63
CA PHE A 23 -8.10 18.88 -19.85
C PHE A 23 -6.95 19.65 -20.53
N PRO A 24 -6.67 19.39 -21.82
CA PRO A 24 -5.51 19.96 -22.52
C PRO A 24 -5.61 21.48 -22.75
N SER A 25 -6.80 22.07 -22.57
CA SER A 25 -7.02 23.52 -22.66
C SER A 25 -6.46 24.27 -21.45
N VAL A 26 -6.13 23.58 -20.36
CA VAL A 26 -5.60 24.20 -19.15
C VAL A 26 -4.18 24.72 -19.42
N GLN A 27 -4.01 26.03 -19.27
CA GLN A 27 -2.71 26.70 -19.36
C GLN A 27 -2.22 27.01 -17.95
N ILE A 28 -1.24 26.26 -17.45
CA ILE A 28 -0.65 26.50 -16.14
C ILE A 28 0.73 27.11 -16.31
N GLU A 29 0.97 28.24 -15.65
CA GLU A 29 2.31 28.81 -15.53
C GLU A 29 3.20 27.87 -14.68
N PRO A 30 4.38 27.44 -15.18
CA PRO A 30 5.22 26.47 -14.45
C PRO A 30 5.60 26.94 -13.04
N ALA A 31 5.81 28.24 -12.84
CA ALA A 31 6.13 28.79 -11.52
C ALA A 31 4.99 28.59 -10.53
N LEU A 32 3.75 28.92 -10.92
CA LEU A 32 2.57 28.71 -10.10
C LEU A 32 2.38 27.23 -9.79
N PHE A 33 2.59 26.36 -10.79
CA PHE A 33 2.48 24.91 -10.63
C PHE A 33 3.34 24.38 -9.47
N PHE A 34 4.64 24.73 -9.43
CA PHE A 34 5.53 24.24 -8.37
C PHE A 34 5.18 24.79 -6.98
N THR A 35 4.58 25.98 -6.89
CA THR A 35 4.17 26.54 -5.59
C THR A 35 2.92 25.92 -5.00
N GLN A 36 2.04 25.33 -5.83
CA GLN A 36 0.79 24.74 -5.38
C GLN A 36 0.93 23.24 -5.06
N LEU A 37 2.03 22.60 -5.46
CA LEU A 37 2.27 21.19 -5.17
C LEU A 37 2.56 20.96 -3.69
N PRO A 38 1.95 19.94 -3.06
CA PRO A 38 2.31 19.54 -1.71
C PRO A 38 3.75 19.02 -1.67
N LEU A 39 4.48 19.38 -0.62
CA LEU A 39 5.84 18.87 -0.40
C LEU A 39 5.83 17.35 -0.23
N LEU A 40 6.77 16.68 -0.89
CA LEU A 40 6.90 15.22 -0.82
C LEU A 40 7.21 14.79 0.62
N GLN A 41 6.26 14.09 1.24
CA GLN A 41 6.41 13.61 2.62
C GLN A 41 7.28 12.34 2.68
N PRO A 42 8.21 12.22 3.65
CA PRO A 42 8.89 10.95 3.92
C PRO A 42 7.88 9.85 4.29
N ARG A 43 8.16 8.61 3.89
CA ARG A 43 7.38 7.44 4.31
C ARG A 43 8.13 6.74 5.44
N PHE A 44 7.42 6.46 6.54
CA PHE A 44 7.99 5.79 7.70
C PHE A 44 7.82 4.28 7.56
N TYR A 45 8.88 3.54 7.82
CA TYR A 45 8.90 2.08 7.80
C TYR A 45 9.48 1.55 9.11
N SER A 46 8.96 0.40 9.55
CA SER A 46 9.51 -0.31 10.70
C SER A 46 10.84 -0.97 10.31
N ILE A 47 11.86 -0.77 11.14
CA ILE A 47 13.15 -1.46 11.00
C ILE A 47 12.95 -2.95 11.32
N SER A 48 13.41 -3.82 10.41
CA SER A 48 13.36 -5.28 10.55
C SER A 48 14.72 -5.92 10.85
N SER A 49 15.80 -5.12 10.98
CA SER A 49 17.12 -5.57 11.44
C SER A 49 17.35 -5.34 12.95
N SER A 50 18.31 -6.05 13.52
CA SER A 50 18.80 -5.83 14.89
C SER A 50 20.18 -5.14 14.85
N PRO A 51 20.38 -4.01 15.55
CA PRO A 51 21.66 -3.30 15.56
C PRO A 51 22.78 -4.06 16.27
N LEU A 52 22.43 -5.07 17.09
CA LEU A 52 23.41 -5.95 17.74
C LEU A 52 24.00 -6.99 16.79
N VAL A 53 23.25 -7.36 15.75
CA VAL A 53 23.62 -8.39 14.76
C VAL A 53 24.14 -7.74 13.47
N HIS A 54 23.52 -6.63 13.05
CA HIS A 54 23.85 -5.88 11.83
C HIS A 54 24.16 -4.43 12.21
N LYS A 55 25.44 -4.10 12.44
CA LYS A 55 25.84 -2.80 13.00
C LYS A 55 25.78 -1.63 12.02
N ASP A 56 26.05 -1.89 10.74
CA ASP A 56 26.15 -0.87 9.69
C ASP A 56 25.05 -1.01 8.62
N GLU A 57 24.01 -1.79 8.90
CA GLU A 57 22.91 -2.05 7.98
C GLU A 57 21.55 -1.83 8.64
N ILE A 58 20.64 -1.20 7.90
CA ILE A 58 19.23 -1.06 8.28
C ILE A 58 18.41 -1.85 7.28
N HIS A 59 17.68 -2.85 7.76
CA HIS A 59 16.75 -3.60 6.94
C HIS A 59 15.35 -3.03 7.15
N ILE A 60 14.60 -2.88 6.06
CA ILE A 60 13.18 -2.54 6.08
C ILE A 60 12.42 -3.59 5.27
N THR A 61 11.22 -3.91 5.72
CA THR A 61 10.32 -4.82 5.00
C THR A 61 9.14 -4.01 4.49
N VAL A 62 9.02 -3.91 3.18
CA VAL A 62 8.08 -3.01 2.51
C VAL A 62 7.13 -3.80 1.62
N ALA A 63 5.83 -3.56 1.79
CA ALA A 63 4.85 -4.00 0.81
C ALA A 63 4.88 -3.04 -0.40
N VAL A 64 4.99 -3.59 -1.60
CA VAL A 64 4.92 -2.80 -2.83
C VAL A 64 3.46 -2.50 -3.13
N VAL A 65 3.08 -1.23 -3.08
CA VAL A 65 1.72 -0.78 -3.44
C VAL A 65 1.74 -0.42 -4.92
N ILE A 66 1.00 -1.18 -5.72
CA ILE A 66 0.77 -0.89 -7.15
C ILE A 66 -0.73 -0.68 -7.32
N TYR A 67 -1.13 0.50 -7.77
CA TYR A 67 -2.50 0.77 -8.19
C TYR A 67 -2.48 1.31 -9.61
N ARG A 68 -3.60 1.09 -10.33
CA ARG A 68 -3.85 1.68 -11.64
C ARG A 68 -4.96 2.69 -11.50
N THR A 69 -4.81 3.78 -12.23
CA THR A 69 -5.83 4.81 -12.44
C THR A 69 -6.76 4.33 -13.57
N GLU A 70 -8.04 4.68 -13.49
CA GLU A 70 -9.12 4.30 -14.44
C GLU A 70 -9.53 2.81 -14.60
N GLU A 71 -8.97 1.83 -13.90
CA GLU A 71 -9.53 0.48 -13.82
C GLU A 71 -9.42 -0.07 -12.39
N SER A 72 -10.37 -0.95 -12.01
CA SER A 72 -10.57 -1.56 -10.68
C SER A 72 -9.29 -1.68 -9.87
N ILE A 73 -9.34 -1.24 -8.59
CA ILE A 73 -8.30 -1.37 -7.57
C ILE A 73 -7.40 -2.57 -7.87
N GLY A 74 -6.15 -2.30 -8.24
CA GLY A 74 -5.20 -3.35 -8.59
C GLY A 74 -5.11 -4.40 -7.48
N ASP A 75 -4.95 -5.66 -7.86
CA ASP A 75 -4.95 -6.79 -6.95
C ASP A 75 -4.06 -6.56 -5.72
N MET A 76 -4.67 -6.35 -4.55
CA MET A 76 -3.94 -6.16 -3.31
C MET A 76 -3.73 -7.51 -2.62
N MET A 77 -2.47 -7.90 -2.40
CA MET A 77 -2.12 -9.10 -1.65
C MET A 77 -1.49 -8.74 -0.32
N LEU A 78 -1.99 -9.34 0.77
CA LEU A 78 -1.47 -9.15 2.12
C LEU A 78 -0.55 -10.31 2.49
N PHE A 79 0.69 -10.01 2.89
CA PHE A 79 1.58 -10.98 3.53
C PHE A 79 1.73 -10.62 5.01
N PHE A 80 1.20 -11.47 5.90
CA PHE A 80 1.22 -11.26 7.35
C PHE A 80 2.06 -12.32 8.06
N GLY A 81 2.98 -11.90 8.93
CA GLY A 81 3.87 -12.79 9.66
C GLY A 81 3.64 -12.72 11.17
N CYS A 82 3.52 -13.87 11.83
CA CYS A 82 3.45 -13.92 13.30
C CYS A 82 4.15 -15.16 13.89
N ARG A 83 4.11 -15.29 15.24
CA ARG A 83 4.75 -16.41 15.95
C ARG A 83 3.93 -17.69 15.83
N THR A 84 2.64 -17.62 16.13
CA THR A 84 1.70 -18.73 16.14
C THR A 84 0.34 -18.26 15.64
N LYS A 85 -0.53 -19.18 15.21
CA LYS A 85 -1.89 -18.86 14.74
C LYS A 85 -2.73 -18.11 15.76
N ALA A 86 -2.45 -18.25 17.06
CA ALA A 86 -3.15 -17.51 18.11
C ALA A 86 -2.84 -16.00 18.09
N LEU A 87 -1.74 -15.60 17.45
CA LEU A 87 -1.29 -14.21 17.29
C LEU A 87 -1.53 -13.69 15.87
N ASP A 88 -2.42 -14.33 15.13
CA ASP A 88 -2.89 -13.84 13.84
C ASP A 88 -3.86 -12.68 14.06
N LEU A 89 -3.29 -11.50 14.27
CA LEU A 89 -4.06 -10.29 14.52
C LEU A 89 -5.02 -10.02 13.37
N TYR A 90 -6.24 -9.66 13.71
CA TYR A 90 -7.27 -9.27 12.74
C TYR A 90 -7.61 -10.36 11.71
N ARG A 91 -7.64 -11.63 12.13
CA ARG A 91 -7.95 -12.75 11.22
C ARG A 91 -9.30 -12.56 10.54
N GLU A 92 -10.34 -12.27 11.33
CA GLU A 92 -11.72 -12.17 10.84
C GLU A 92 -11.86 -11.02 9.84
N GLU A 93 -11.24 -9.87 10.14
CA GLU A 93 -11.24 -8.69 9.28
C GLU A 93 -10.47 -8.94 7.97
N LYS A 94 -9.36 -9.68 8.01
CA LYS A 94 -8.63 -10.06 6.79
C LYS A 94 -9.46 -10.99 5.90
N GLU A 95 -10.18 -11.94 6.50
CA GLU A 95 -11.09 -12.84 5.77
C GLU A 95 -12.24 -12.04 5.15
N GLU A 96 -12.81 -11.09 5.90
CA GLU A 96 -13.83 -10.18 5.41
C GLU A 96 -13.32 -9.32 4.25
N MET A 97 -12.11 -8.76 4.34
CA MET A 97 -11.49 -7.99 3.26
C MET A 97 -11.26 -8.81 1.98
N VAL A 98 -10.96 -10.11 2.11
CA VAL A 98 -10.88 -11.01 0.95
C VAL A 98 -12.27 -11.26 0.37
N ASN A 99 -13.27 -11.49 1.22
CA ASN A 99 -14.65 -11.72 0.77
C ASN A 99 -15.27 -10.50 0.09
N GLN A 100 -14.95 -9.30 0.55
CA GLN A 100 -15.37 -8.03 -0.03
C GLN A 100 -14.60 -7.67 -1.31
N GLY A 101 -13.60 -8.48 -1.71
CA GLY A 101 -12.77 -8.22 -2.89
C GLY A 101 -11.78 -7.06 -2.72
N VAL A 102 -11.57 -6.58 -1.49
CA VAL A 102 -10.59 -5.54 -1.17
C VAL A 102 -9.17 -6.11 -1.24
N LEU A 103 -8.99 -7.34 -0.74
CA LEU A 103 -7.76 -8.12 -0.89
C LEU A 103 -8.00 -9.26 -1.87
N LYS A 104 -7.12 -9.44 -2.84
CA LYS A 104 -7.14 -10.61 -3.71
C LYS A 104 -6.84 -11.88 -2.92
N ASN A 105 -5.84 -11.83 -2.04
CA ASN A 105 -5.40 -12.94 -1.20
C ASN A 105 -4.67 -12.44 0.06
N THR A 106 -4.63 -13.30 1.08
CA THR A 106 -3.81 -13.13 2.28
C THR A 106 -2.90 -14.34 2.49
N TYR A 107 -1.64 -14.10 2.86
CA TYR A 107 -0.62 -15.11 3.10
C TYR A 107 -0.09 -14.99 4.53
N LEU A 108 -0.25 -16.06 5.32
CA LEU A 108 0.18 -16.11 6.71
C LEU A 108 1.49 -16.89 6.84
N ALA A 109 2.54 -16.24 7.35
CA ALA A 109 3.81 -16.88 7.70
C ALA A 109 3.92 -17.07 9.22
N LEU A 110 4.22 -18.30 9.64
CA LEU A 110 4.30 -18.67 11.06
C LEU A 110 5.72 -19.08 11.44
N SER A 111 6.32 -18.34 12.39
CA SER A 111 7.73 -18.53 12.76
C SER A 111 7.97 -19.53 13.89
N ARG A 112 6.95 -19.86 14.70
CA ARG A 112 7.06 -20.71 15.90
C ARG A 112 5.84 -21.61 16.11
N GLU A 113 5.10 -21.95 15.05
CA GLU A 113 3.96 -22.86 15.16
C GLU A 113 4.47 -24.31 15.35
N PRO A 114 4.08 -25.04 16.41
CA PRO A 114 4.65 -26.35 16.71
C PRO A 114 4.42 -27.42 15.62
N SER A 115 3.36 -27.27 14.83
CA SER A 115 2.97 -28.21 13.78
C SER A 115 3.49 -27.86 12.38
N LEU A 116 4.18 -26.72 12.23
CA LEU A 116 4.63 -26.24 10.94
C LEU A 116 6.14 -25.92 10.96
N PRO A 117 6.84 -26.09 9.83
CA PRO A 117 8.20 -25.59 9.70
C PRO A 117 8.19 -24.07 9.92
N LYS A 118 9.28 -23.55 10.48
CA LYS A 118 9.45 -22.10 10.66
C LYS A 118 9.42 -21.42 9.28
N VAL A 119 8.43 -20.55 9.07
CA VAL A 119 8.30 -19.73 7.87
C VAL A 119 8.49 -18.26 8.23
N SER A 120 9.11 -17.50 7.34
CA SER A 120 9.20 -16.05 7.42
C SER A 120 8.90 -15.47 6.04
N ILE A 121 8.34 -14.26 6.00
CA ILE A 121 8.09 -13.59 4.73
C ILE A 121 9.42 -13.04 4.26
N PHE A 122 9.86 -13.50 3.10
CA PHE A 122 11.02 -12.98 2.38
C PHE A 122 10.50 -12.38 1.08
N PHE A 123 11.00 -11.19 0.73
CA PHE A 123 10.72 -10.51 -0.53
C PHE A 123 12.01 -10.42 -1.33
#